data_AF-A0A9D1N4A3-F1
#
_entry.id   AF-A0A9D1N4A3-F1
#
_cell.length_a   1.000
_cell.length_b   1.000
_cell.length_c   1.000
_cell.angle_alpha   90.00
_cell.angle_beta   90.00
_cell.angle_gamma   90.00
#
_symmetry.space_group_name_H-M   'P 1'
#
loop_
_entity.id
_entity.type
_entity.pdbx_description
1 polymer ?
#
loop_
_entity_poly.entity_id
_entity_poly.type
_entity_poly.pdbx_seq_one_letter_code
_entity_poly.pdbx_strand_id
1 'polypeptide(L)'
;LNANRPAATAGEIAARHLGAQQATAALLFPLRARMRRQLESDGLARLYDEVELPLAGVLFSMEQEGFSVDSGALLAMQKQFEARAQELSGQIYALSGEPFNILSPKQLGAVLFEKLGLPPQRKTKSGYSTDADTLERLAPMHPIVPLVQEYRFVTKLKSTFLDGLLAARSADGRVHTRFQQCVTATGRISSAEPNLQNIPVRTPLGREIRKAFVASEGCVLIGADYSQIELRILAHLSGDEGLIAAFLSGEDVHRRTAAEVFGVPQEQVTPEMRSAAKAVNFGIVYGISDFGLAQNLNIPVKRAGEYIRLYLERYPRVKAFMEQCVEQGRARGYAVTMFGRRRPLPELRSGNYNTRAFGERVAMNMPIQGSAADIIKLAMVHAEQALLREGLRAKLILQVHDELIFDTPLAEQARVEALVHECMEQVAQLRVPLLAEVRAGRSWYDTK
;
A
#
# COMPACT_ATOMS: atom_id res chain seq x y z
N LEU A 1 -21.24 -14.22 -0.69
CA LEU A 1 -20.36 -13.28 0.05
C LEU A 1 -20.09 -12.07 -0.84
N ASN A 2 -20.43 -10.85 -0.43
CA ASN A 2 -20.17 -9.65 -1.25
C ASN A 2 -18.92 -8.94 -0.70
N ALA A 3 -17.75 -9.22 -1.27
CA ALA A 3 -16.48 -8.63 -0.82
C ALA A 3 -16.44 -7.10 -0.98
N ASN A 4 -17.28 -6.53 -1.85
CA ASN A 4 -17.36 -5.08 -2.04
C ASN A 4 -18.23 -4.40 -0.97
N ARG A 5 -19.04 -5.16 -0.23
CA ARG A 5 -19.92 -4.70 0.86
C ARG A 5 -20.02 -5.78 1.95
N PRO A 6 -18.96 -5.95 2.76
CA PRO A 6 -19.00 -6.88 3.90
C PRO A 6 -20.14 -6.47 4.84
N ALA A 7 -20.77 -7.46 5.49
CA ALA A 7 -21.75 -7.19 6.52
C ALA A 7 -21.05 -6.64 7.77
N ALA A 8 -21.66 -5.68 8.44
CA ALA A 8 -21.07 -5.02 9.61
C ALA A 8 -21.32 -5.79 10.92
N THR A 9 -22.36 -6.64 10.96
CA THR A 9 -22.76 -7.34 12.18
C THR A 9 -23.13 -8.80 11.93
N ALA A 10 -23.02 -9.64 12.96
CA ALA A 10 -23.50 -11.02 12.91
C ALA A 10 -25.01 -11.11 12.62
N GLY A 11 -25.79 -10.11 13.07
CA GLY A 11 -27.22 -10.00 12.80
C GLY A 11 -27.53 -9.80 11.31
N GLU A 12 -26.81 -8.92 10.63
CA GLU A 12 -26.95 -8.74 9.18
C GLU A 12 -26.62 -10.02 8.41
N ILE A 13 -25.58 -10.75 8.85
CA ILE A 13 -25.19 -12.02 8.23
C ILE A 13 -26.29 -13.06 8.46
N ALA A 14 -26.80 -13.19 9.69
CA ALA A 14 -27.86 -14.13 10.03
C ALA A 14 -29.17 -13.81 9.28
N ALA A 15 -29.55 -12.53 9.17
CA ALA A 15 -30.70 -12.11 8.37
C ALA A 15 -30.53 -12.50 6.89
N ARG A 16 -29.35 -12.23 6.31
CA ARG A 16 -29.05 -12.52 4.90
C ARG A 16 -29.00 -14.02 4.58
N HIS A 17 -28.43 -14.83 5.47
CA HIS A 17 -28.13 -16.24 5.18
C HIS A 17 -29.13 -17.23 5.78
N LEU A 18 -29.83 -16.85 6.85
CA LEU A 18 -30.79 -17.68 7.58
C LEU A 18 -32.21 -17.09 7.60
N GLY A 19 -32.42 -15.86 7.14
CA GLY A 19 -33.71 -15.18 7.25
C GLY A 19 -34.08 -14.76 8.68
N ALA A 20 -33.10 -14.70 9.58
CA ALA A 20 -33.34 -14.39 10.99
C ALA A 20 -33.78 -12.93 11.19
N GLN A 21 -34.83 -12.72 11.98
CA GLN A 21 -35.32 -11.37 12.33
C GLN A 21 -34.67 -10.79 13.59
N GLN A 22 -34.07 -11.63 14.43
CA GLN A 22 -33.35 -11.24 15.64
C GLN A 22 -31.96 -11.88 15.64
N ALA A 23 -30.96 -11.17 16.17
CA ALA A 23 -29.61 -11.67 16.29
C ALA A 23 -29.39 -12.26 17.68
N THR A 24 -29.38 -13.60 17.80
CA THR A 24 -29.00 -14.31 19.04
C THR A 24 -27.69 -15.05 18.85
N ALA A 25 -26.94 -15.27 19.94
CA ALA A 25 -25.68 -16.02 19.89
C ALA A 25 -25.87 -17.45 19.35
N ALA A 26 -27.04 -18.06 19.59
CA ALA A 26 -27.38 -19.39 19.08
C ALA A 26 -27.37 -19.47 17.54
N LEU A 27 -27.58 -18.35 16.83
CA LEU A 27 -27.55 -18.32 15.36
C LEU A 27 -26.14 -18.52 14.79
N LEU A 28 -25.09 -18.37 15.59
CA LEU A 28 -23.71 -18.59 15.13
C LEU A 28 -23.47 -20.04 14.68
N PHE A 29 -24.11 -21.02 15.32
CA PHE A 29 -23.97 -22.44 14.97
C PHE A 29 -24.54 -22.79 13.58
N PRO A 30 -25.84 -22.55 13.28
CA PRO A 30 -26.38 -22.78 11.95
C PRO A 30 -25.73 -21.88 10.89
N LEU A 31 -25.33 -20.65 11.27
CA LEU A 31 -24.64 -19.75 10.36
C LEU A 31 -23.26 -20.31 9.97
N ARG A 32 -22.46 -20.78 10.93
CA ARG A 32 -21.18 -21.44 10.68
C ARG A 32 -21.34 -22.62 9.72
N ALA A 33 -22.32 -23.50 9.96
CA ALA A 33 -22.57 -24.65 9.09
C ALA A 33 -22.99 -24.24 7.65
N ARG A 34 -23.81 -23.19 7.51
CA ARG A 34 -24.23 -22.63 6.21
C ARG A 34 -23.05 -22.01 5.47
N MET A 35 -22.25 -21.19 6.15
CA MET A 35 -21.10 -20.48 5.58
C MET A 35 -19.96 -21.43 5.23
N ARG A 36 -19.69 -22.45 6.06
CA ARG A 36 -18.70 -23.50 5.77
C ARG A 36 -19.01 -24.22 4.46
N ARG A 37 -20.25 -24.69 4.29
CA ARG A 37 -20.69 -25.31 3.02
C ARG A 37 -20.56 -24.37 1.82
N GLN A 38 -20.84 -23.07 2.02
CA GLN A 38 -20.64 -22.08 0.97
C GLN A 38 -19.15 -21.93 0.61
N LEU A 39 -18.27 -21.81 1.62
CA LEU A 39 -16.81 -21.74 1.39
C LEU A 39 -16.30 -22.97 0.64
N GLU A 40 -16.76 -24.17 0.98
CA GLU A 40 -16.42 -25.41 0.27
C GLU A 40 -16.91 -25.37 -1.18
N SER A 41 -18.18 -25.01 -1.41
CA SER A 41 -18.73 -24.93 -2.77
C SER A 41 -18.06 -23.85 -3.63
N ASP A 42 -17.57 -22.78 -3.00
CA ASP A 42 -16.85 -21.70 -3.67
C ASP A 42 -15.34 -21.98 -3.79
N GLY A 43 -14.83 -23.11 -3.30
CA GLY A 43 -13.40 -23.43 -3.31
C GLY A 43 -12.56 -22.50 -2.43
N LEU A 44 -13.17 -21.85 -1.44
CA LEU A 44 -12.56 -20.88 -0.53
C LEU A 44 -12.20 -21.47 0.83
N ALA A 45 -12.56 -22.74 1.10
CA ALA A 45 -12.31 -23.38 2.39
C ALA A 45 -10.83 -23.35 2.78
N ARG A 46 -9.94 -23.71 1.85
CA ARG A 46 -8.49 -23.71 2.08
C ARG A 46 -7.94 -22.33 2.45
N LEU A 47 -8.31 -21.30 1.68
CA LEU A 47 -7.94 -19.91 1.97
C LEU A 47 -8.42 -19.48 3.37
N TYR A 48 -9.63 -19.87 3.74
CA TYR A 48 -10.17 -19.55 5.07
C TYR A 48 -9.41 -20.28 6.18
N ASP A 49 -9.20 -21.59 6.05
CA ASP A 49 -8.62 -22.44 7.10
C ASP A 49 -7.11 -22.26 7.26
N GLU A 50 -6.37 -22.04 6.17
CA GLU A 50 -4.90 -21.94 6.18
C GLU A 50 -4.41 -20.49 6.30
N VAL A 51 -5.21 -19.50 5.87
CA VAL A 51 -4.79 -18.09 5.84
C VAL A 51 -5.63 -17.24 6.78
N GLU A 52 -6.92 -17.08 6.51
CA GLU A 52 -7.69 -16.02 7.16
C GLU A 52 -7.97 -16.30 8.64
N LEU A 53 -8.35 -17.53 8.98
CA LEU A 53 -8.67 -17.88 10.37
C LEU A 53 -7.41 -17.90 11.27
N PRO A 54 -6.28 -18.52 10.88
CA PRO A 54 -5.05 -18.44 11.67
C PRO A 54 -4.52 -17.01 11.80
N LEU A 55 -4.58 -16.22 10.73
CA LEU A 55 -4.14 -14.83 10.73
C LEU A 55 -4.90 -13.98 11.76
N ALA A 56 -6.18 -14.25 12.01
CA ALA A 56 -6.94 -13.52 13.03
C ALA A 56 -6.28 -13.60 14.42
N GLY A 57 -5.68 -14.75 14.76
CA GLY A 57 -4.91 -14.90 16.00
C GLY A 57 -3.59 -14.12 15.99
N VAL A 58 -2.88 -14.12 14.85
CA VAL A 58 -1.65 -13.35 14.66
C VAL A 58 -1.93 -11.85 14.82
N LEU A 59 -2.95 -11.33 14.13
CA LEU A 59 -3.36 -9.93 14.22
C LEU A 59 -3.72 -9.55 15.65
N PHE A 60 -4.51 -10.39 16.34
CA PHE A 60 -4.83 -10.15 17.76
C PHE A 60 -3.57 -10.03 18.62
N SER A 61 -2.58 -10.93 18.44
CA SER A 61 -1.31 -10.85 19.17
C SER A 61 -0.55 -9.55 18.85
N MET A 62 -0.49 -9.13 17.58
CA MET A 62 0.15 -7.87 17.17
C MET A 62 -0.53 -6.66 17.81
N GLU A 63 -1.87 -6.63 17.86
CA GLU A 63 -2.64 -5.55 18.49
C GLU A 63 -2.39 -5.48 20.00
N GLN A 64 -2.31 -6.63 20.68
CA GLN A 64 -2.01 -6.69 22.12
C GLN A 64 -0.58 -6.24 22.42
N GLU A 65 0.38 -6.63 21.59
CA GLU A 65 1.78 -6.24 21.77
C GLU A 65 1.96 -4.73 21.49
N GLY A 66 1.45 -4.22 20.38
CA GLY A 66 1.63 -2.81 19.99
C GLY A 66 3.06 -2.46 19.59
N PHE A 67 3.29 -1.21 19.18
CA PHE A 67 4.60 -0.70 18.77
C PHE A 67 5.12 0.30 19.81
N SER A 68 6.30 0.06 20.38
CA SER A 68 7.00 1.03 21.24
C SER A 68 7.30 2.35 20.51
N VAL A 69 6.94 3.46 21.14
CA VAL A 69 7.09 4.80 20.60
C VAL A 69 7.77 5.74 21.59
N ASP A 70 8.88 6.34 21.17
CA ASP A 70 9.62 7.36 21.90
C ASP A 70 8.88 8.70 21.84
N SER A 71 8.21 9.04 22.94
CA SER A 71 7.50 10.31 23.11
C SER A 71 8.45 11.52 23.11
N GLY A 72 9.69 11.36 23.59
CA GLY A 72 10.68 12.43 23.59
C GLY A 72 11.09 12.80 22.16
N ALA A 73 11.33 11.79 21.33
CA ALA A 73 11.60 11.98 19.90
C ALA A 73 10.42 12.64 19.18
N LEU A 74 9.17 12.20 19.45
CA LEU A 74 7.97 12.84 18.87
C LEU A 74 7.83 14.32 19.28
N LEU A 75 8.01 14.65 20.56
CA LEU A 75 7.92 16.02 21.05
C LEU A 75 9.03 16.91 20.48
N ALA A 76 10.24 16.38 20.29
CA ALA A 76 11.33 17.10 19.64
C ALA A 76 11.00 17.41 18.16
N MET A 77 10.50 16.42 17.41
CA MET A 77 10.04 16.61 16.03
C MET A 77 8.87 17.60 15.94
N GLN A 78 7.94 17.56 16.91
CA GLN A 78 6.80 18.47 16.95
C GLN A 78 7.24 19.92 17.04
N LYS A 79 8.22 20.23 17.92
CA LYS A 79 8.81 21.57 18.04
C LYS A 79 9.51 22.00 16.75
N GLN A 80 10.26 21.10 16.12
CA GLN A 80 10.94 21.39 14.86
C GLN A 80 9.94 21.71 13.73
N PHE A 81 8.86 20.94 13.61
CA PHE A 81 7.87 21.14 12.55
C PHE A 81 7.03 22.38 12.80
N GLU A 82 6.74 22.71 14.06
CA GLU A 82 6.08 23.96 14.44
C GLU A 82 6.93 25.18 14.04
N ALA A 83 8.23 25.17 14.36
CA ALA A 83 9.14 26.25 13.97
C ALA A 83 9.22 26.41 12.44
N ARG A 84 9.32 25.30 11.69
CA ARG A 84 9.34 25.32 10.22
C ARG A 84 8.03 25.82 9.63
N ALA A 85 6.89 25.42 10.21
CA ALA A 85 5.58 25.90 9.77
C ALA A 85 5.44 27.40 9.98
N GLN A 86 5.91 27.93 11.12
CA GLN A 86 5.91 29.37 11.40
C GLN A 86 6.79 30.14 10.40
N GLU A 87 8.00 29.66 10.13
CA GLU A 87 8.89 30.24 9.11
C GLU A 87 8.21 30.30 7.72
N LEU A 88 7.66 29.18 7.27
CA LEU A 88 6.96 29.07 5.98
C LEU A 88 5.74 30.01 5.93
N SER A 89 4.97 30.10 7.02
CA SER A 89 3.82 31.00 7.09
C SER A 89 4.24 32.46 6.94
N GLY A 90 5.35 32.87 7.57
CA GLY A 90 5.90 34.23 7.44
C GLY A 90 6.31 34.56 6.00
N GLN A 91 6.97 33.62 5.32
CA GLN A 91 7.34 33.78 3.90
C GLN A 91 6.10 33.85 2.99
N ILE A 92 5.10 33.02 3.24
CA ILE A 92 3.84 33.03 2.49
C ILE A 92 3.10 34.36 2.69
N TYR A 93 3.04 34.88 3.92
CA TYR A 93 2.40 36.16 4.22
C TYR A 93 3.13 37.36 3.60
N ALA A 94 4.46 37.32 3.55
CA ALA A 94 5.24 38.33 2.85
C ALA A 94 4.93 38.34 1.34
N LEU A 95 4.77 37.17 0.72
CA LEU A 95 4.43 37.04 -0.70
C LEU A 95 2.96 37.36 -1.01
N SER A 96 2.03 37.05 -0.10
CA SER A 96 0.61 37.39 -0.27
C SER A 96 0.29 38.83 0.11
N GLY A 97 1.17 39.51 0.85
CA GLY A 97 0.97 40.87 1.37
C GLY A 97 -0.07 40.97 2.49
N GLU A 98 -0.62 39.86 2.97
CA GLU A 98 -1.52 39.83 4.12
C GLU A 98 -1.58 38.43 4.77
N PRO A 99 -1.85 38.34 6.09
CA PRO A 99 -2.13 37.06 6.75
C PRO A 99 -3.46 36.45 6.31
N PHE A 100 -3.48 35.13 6.15
CA PHE A 100 -4.69 34.35 5.88
C PHE A 100 -4.54 32.91 6.37
N ASN A 101 -5.63 32.14 6.36
CA ASN A 101 -5.59 30.71 6.65
C ASN A 101 -5.12 29.92 5.42
N ILE A 102 -3.82 29.57 5.40
CA ILE A 102 -3.14 28.83 4.33
C ILE A 102 -3.76 27.44 4.09
N LEU A 103 -4.33 26.83 5.15
CA LEU A 103 -4.98 25.52 5.05
C LEU A 103 -6.40 25.59 4.47
N SER A 104 -7.03 26.77 4.48
CA SER A 104 -8.38 26.96 3.92
C SER A 104 -8.31 27.02 2.38
N PRO A 105 -8.88 26.06 1.64
CA PRO A 105 -8.84 26.08 0.18
C PRO A 105 -9.50 27.33 -0.42
N LYS A 106 -10.52 27.86 0.26
CA LYS A 106 -11.23 29.07 -0.14
C LYS A 106 -10.35 30.31 -0.03
N GLN A 107 -9.70 30.52 1.12
CA GLN A 107 -8.83 31.69 1.33
C GLN A 107 -7.57 31.59 0.47
N LEU A 108 -6.93 30.41 0.41
CA LEU A 108 -5.79 30.19 -0.47
C LEU A 108 -6.17 30.42 -1.94
N GLY A 109 -7.34 29.94 -2.38
CA GLY A 109 -7.82 30.16 -3.74
C GLY A 109 -7.97 31.65 -4.09
N ALA A 110 -8.56 32.45 -3.19
CA ALA A 110 -8.67 33.89 -3.39
C ALA A 110 -7.29 34.55 -3.53
N VAL A 111 -6.33 34.20 -2.66
CA VAL A 111 -4.96 34.73 -2.75
C VAL A 111 -4.28 34.33 -4.07
N LEU A 112 -4.29 33.05 -4.43
CA LEU A 112 -3.58 32.56 -5.61
C LEU A 112 -4.18 33.09 -6.92
N PHE A 113 -5.51 33.06 -7.06
CA PHE A 113 -6.18 33.28 -8.34
C PHE A 113 -6.75 34.69 -8.52
N GLU A 114 -7.15 35.36 -7.43
CA GLU A 114 -7.74 36.70 -7.50
C GLU A 114 -6.69 37.77 -7.21
N LYS A 115 -5.90 37.61 -6.14
CA LYS A 115 -4.89 38.60 -5.73
C LYS A 115 -3.59 38.50 -6.54
N LEU A 116 -3.04 37.30 -6.63
CA LEU A 116 -1.78 37.05 -7.37
C LEU A 116 -2.00 36.78 -8.86
N GLY A 117 -3.26 36.66 -9.30
CA GLY A 117 -3.61 36.53 -10.72
C GLY A 117 -3.14 35.23 -11.40
N LEU A 118 -2.87 34.16 -10.65
CA LEU A 118 -2.49 32.88 -11.25
C LEU A 118 -3.65 32.27 -12.04
N PRO A 119 -3.39 31.53 -13.13
CA PRO A 119 -4.44 30.95 -13.95
C PRO A 119 -5.12 29.78 -13.23
N PRO A 120 -6.44 29.82 -12.99
CA PRO A 120 -7.14 28.72 -12.34
C PRO A 120 -7.20 27.49 -13.24
N GLN A 121 -6.68 26.35 -12.76
CA GLN A 121 -6.61 25.10 -13.54
C GLN A 121 -7.92 24.30 -13.51
N ARG A 122 -8.63 24.32 -12.38
CA ARG A 122 -9.86 23.55 -12.17
C ARG A 122 -10.74 24.23 -11.14
N LYS A 123 -12.06 24.22 -11.37
CA LYS A 123 -13.08 24.62 -10.38
C LYS A 123 -13.78 23.40 -9.82
N THR A 124 -14.10 23.46 -8.54
CA THR A 124 -14.90 22.49 -7.80
C THR A 124 -16.25 23.12 -7.43
N LYS A 125 -17.19 22.33 -6.92
CA LYS A 125 -18.48 22.84 -6.44
C LYS A 125 -18.34 23.93 -5.35
N SER A 126 -17.20 23.96 -4.65
CA SER A 126 -16.91 24.87 -3.53
C SER A 126 -15.94 26.01 -3.89
N GLY A 127 -15.56 26.18 -5.16
CA GLY A 127 -14.62 27.23 -5.60
C GLY A 127 -13.39 26.67 -6.32
N TYR A 128 -12.29 27.42 -6.33
CA TYR A 128 -11.07 27.03 -7.02
C TYR A 128 -10.40 25.79 -6.40
N SER A 129 -9.90 24.88 -7.24
CA SER A 129 -9.11 23.73 -6.77
C SER A 129 -7.73 24.22 -6.31
N THR A 130 -7.29 23.77 -5.14
CA THR A 130 -5.92 23.97 -4.64
C THR A 130 -5.31 22.62 -4.22
N ASP A 131 -5.70 21.53 -4.86
CA ASP A 131 -5.14 20.20 -4.62
C ASP A 131 -3.70 20.08 -5.14
N ALA A 132 -3.02 18.99 -4.76
CA ALA A 132 -1.61 18.76 -5.10
C ALA A 132 -1.34 18.91 -6.60
N ASP A 133 -2.14 18.25 -7.46
CA ASP A 133 -2.01 18.31 -8.92
C ASP A 133 -2.23 19.72 -9.50
N THR A 134 -3.07 20.54 -8.86
CA THR A 134 -3.24 21.94 -9.28
C THR A 134 -2.04 22.77 -8.87
N LEU A 135 -1.58 22.62 -7.62
CA LEU A 135 -0.42 23.35 -7.12
C LEU A 135 0.87 22.96 -7.85
N GLU A 136 1.06 21.69 -8.21
CA GLU A 136 2.24 21.23 -8.94
C GLU A 136 2.36 21.90 -10.32
N ARG A 137 1.24 22.06 -11.03
CA ARG A 137 1.21 22.79 -12.31
C ARG A 137 1.44 24.28 -12.16
N LEU A 138 1.09 24.86 -11.01
CA LEU A 138 1.28 26.28 -10.70
C LEU A 138 2.65 26.56 -10.08
N ALA A 139 3.37 25.54 -9.62
CA ALA A 139 4.67 25.69 -8.96
C ALA A 139 5.70 26.49 -9.77
N PRO A 140 5.81 26.34 -11.11
CA PRO A 140 6.71 27.15 -11.92
C PRO A 140 6.30 28.62 -12.06
N MET A 141 5.04 28.96 -11.73
CA MET A 141 4.47 30.27 -12.02
C MET A 141 4.67 31.28 -10.89
N HIS A 142 4.80 30.83 -9.63
CA HIS A 142 4.98 31.73 -8.49
C HIS A 142 5.67 31.06 -7.30
N PRO A 143 6.64 31.72 -6.63
CA PRO A 143 7.38 31.16 -5.51
C PRO A 143 6.51 30.81 -4.28
N ILE A 144 5.34 31.42 -4.15
CA ILE A 144 4.38 31.10 -3.06
C ILE A 144 3.90 29.65 -3.13
N VAL A 145 3.84 29.05 -4.33
CA VAL A 145 3.19 27.75 -4.53
C VAL A 145 4.00 26.61 -3.90
N PRO A 146 5.32 26.49 -4.16
CA PRO A 146 6.16 25.54 -3.43
C PRO A 146 6.11 25.72 -1.90
N LEU A 147 6.11 26.95 -1.41
CA LEU A 147 6.03 27.23 0.04
C LEU A 147 4.71 26.75 0.65
N VAL A 148 3.59 26.96 -0.04
CA VAL A 148 2.27 26.46 0.38
C VAL A 148 2.22 24.94 0.37
N GLN A 149 2.82 24.28 -0.64
CA GLN A 149 2.92 22.83 -0.70
C GLN A 149 3.72 22.29 0.50
N GLU A 150 4.86 22.90 0.80
CA GLU A 150 5.69 22.53 1.95
C GLU A 150 4.97 22.79 3.28
N TYR A 151 4.33 23.95 3.43
CA TYR A 151 3.58 24.30 4.65
C TYR A 151 2.47 23.29 4.94
N ARG A 152 1.69 22.93 3.92
CA ARG A 152 0.64 21.90 4.05
C ARG A 152 1.24 20.53 4.38
N PHE A 153 2.38 20.20 3.79
CA PHE A 153 3.07 18.95 4.07
C PHE A 153 3.53 18.88 5.53
N VAL A 154 4.29 19.87 6.01
CA VAL A 154 4.80 19.93 7.39
C VAL A 154 3.66 19.97 8.41
N THR A 155 2.62 20.77 8.17
CA THR A 155 1.47 20.87 9.08
C THR A 155 0.66 19.57 9.13
N LYS A 156 0.57 18.84 8.00
CA LYS A 156 -0.03 17.50 7.97
C LYS A 156 0.85 16.49 8.71
N LEU A 157 2.18 16.56 8.54
CA LEU A 157 3.10 15.71 9.28
C LEU A 157 2.93 15.86 10.79
N LYS A 158 2.90 17.11 11.26
CA LYS A 158 2.68 17.44 12.67
C LYS A 158 1.32 16.95 13.18
N SER A 159 0.23 17.42 12.56
CA SER A 159 -1.12 17.16 13.09
C SER A 159 -1.55 15.71 12.97
N THR A 160 -1.31 15.07 11.83
CA THR A 160 -1.82 13.71 11.58
C THR A 160 -0.94 12.66 12.25
N PHE A 161 0.38 12.84 12.22
CA PHE A 161 1.31 11.81 12.66
C PHE A 161 1.88 12.11 14.04
N LEU A 162 2.45 13.29 14.29
CA LEU A 162 3.05 13.56 15.60
C LEU A 162 1.99 13.71 16.70
N ASP A 163 1.04 14.62 16.54
CA ASP A 163 -0.02 14.87 17.52
C ASP A 163 -0.93 13.63 17.64
N GLY A 164 -1.26 13.00 16.51
CA GLY A 164 -2.04 11.78 16.46
C GLY A 164 -1.39 10.59 17.17
N LEU A 165 -0.07 10.36 16.98
CA LEU A 165 0.65 9.28 17.66
C LEU A 165 0.82 9.56 19.16
N LEU A 166 1.10 10.81 19.54
CA LEU A 166 1.17 11.19 20.96
C LEU A 166 -0.17 10.94 21.67
N ALA A 167 -1.28 11.27 21.03
CA ALA A 167 -2.62 11.03 21.58
C ALA A 167 -3.00 9.54 21.61
N ALA A 168 -2.50 8.75 20.67
CA ALA A 168 -2.76 7.31 20.58
C ALA A 168 -1.82 6.45 21.46
N ARG A 169 -0.77 7.05 22.02
CA ARG A 169 0.20 6.35 22.88
C ARG A 169 -0.45 5.98 24.21
N SER A 170 -0.41 4.69 24.52
CA SER A 170 -0.93 4.10 25.75
C SER A 170 0.05 4.30 26.92
N ALA A 171 -0.41 3.98 28.13
CA ALA A 171 0.35 4.19 29.36
C ALA A 171 1.62 3.33 29.45
N ASP A 172 1.64 2.19 28.77
CA ASP A 172 2.81 1.31 28.59
C ASP A 172 3.86 1.87 27.60
N GLY A 173 3.56 3.03 27.00
CA GLY A 173 4.41 3.72 26.06
C GLY A 173 4.33 3.23 24.63
N ARG A 174 3.33 2.42 24.31
CA ARG A 174 3.14 1.82 23.00
C ARG A 174 1.94 2.39 22.27
N VAL A 175 1.91 2.20 20.97
CA VAL A 175 0.75 2.50 20.12
C VAL A 175 0.14 1.18 19.65
N HIS A 176 -1.13 0.97 19.97
CA HIS A 176 -1.89 -0.23 19.61
C HIS A 176 -2.83 0.12 18.46
N THR A 177 -2.41 -0.21 17.24
CA THR A 177 -3.30 -0.13 16.07
C THR A 177 -4.36 -1.23 16.13
N ARG A 178 -5.46 -1.04 15.41
CA ARG A 178 -6.42 -2.09 15.07
C ARG A 178 -6.27 -2.51 13.62
N PHE A 179 -6.05 -3.79 13.37
CA PHE A 179 -5.96 -4.38 12.04
C PHE A 179 -7.33 -4.86 11.56
N GLN A 180 -7.75 -4.36 10.41
CA GLN A 180 -9.02 -4.69 9.79
C GLN A 180 -8.80 -5.65 8.64
N GLN A 181 -9.06 -6.93 8.90
CA GLN A 181 -8.86 -8.01 7.94
C GLN A 181 -9.97 -8.11 6.88
N CYS A 182 -11.19 -7.65 7.21
CA CYS A 182 -12.40 -7.84 6.38
C CYS A 182 -12.88 -6.58 5.64
N VAL A 183 -12.03 -5.56 5.46
CA VAL A 183 -12.42 -4.28 4.86
C VAL A 183 -12.06 -4.18 3.38
N THR A 184 -10.84 -4.54 2.99
CA THR A 184 -10.40 -4.34 1.60
C THR A 184 -10.86 -5.50 0.71
N ALA A 185 -11.44 -5.17 -0.46
CA ALA A 185 -11.87 -6.18 -1.44
C ALA A 185 -10.70 -6.94 -2.07
N THR A 186 -9.48 -6.41 -1.95
CA THR A 186 -8.25 -7.01 -2.47
C THR A 186 -7.61 -7.99 -1.50
N GLY A 187 -8.10 -8.07 -0.26
CA GLY A 187 -7.57 -8.97 0.76
C GLY A 187 -6.41 -8.40 1.57
N ARG A 188 -5.96 -7.17 1.28
CA ARG A 188 -4.99 -6.46 2.13
C ARG A 188 -5.57 -6.17 3.52
N ILE A 189 -4.73 -6.22 4.53
CA ILE A 189 -5.07 -5.73 5.88
C ILE A 189 -5.02 -4.20 5.84
N SER A 190 -5.96 -3.53 6.48
CA SER A 190 -5.87 -2.09 6.79
C SER A 190 -5.62 -1.86 8.28
N SER A 191 -5.06 -0.71 8.63
CA SER A 191 -4.79 -0.30 10.02
C SER A 191 -5.57 0.97 10.37
N ALA A 192 -6.11 1.03 11.59
CA ALA A 192 -6.88 2.16 12.10
C ALA A 192 -6.61 2.39 13.60
N GLU A 193 -6.86 3.61 14.07
CA GLU A 193 -6.82 4.00 15.49
C GLU A 193 -5.50 3.68 16.23
N PRO A 194 -4.32 4.15 15.77
CA PRO A 194 -4.07 4.98 14.59
C PRO A 194 -3.68 4.13 13.36
N ASN A 195 -3.76 4.73 12.16
CA ASN A 195 -3.27 4.05 10.96
C ASN A 195 -1.74 4.07 10.93
N LEU A 196 -1.10 2.92 11.10
CA LEU A 196 0.35 2.74 11.06
C LEU A 196 0.87 2.34 9.67
N GLN A 197 -0.02 2.01 8.73
CA GLN A 197 0.38 1.64 7.37
C GLN A 197 0.64 2.85 6.47
N ASN A 198 0.23 4.06 6.89
CA ASN A 198 0.42 5.28 6.12
C ASN A 198 1.54 6.18 6.66
N ILE A 199 2.37 5.68 7.59
CA ILE A 199 3.51 6.44 8.13
C ILE A 199 4.47 6.79 6.97
N PRO A 200 4.74 8.09 6.74
CA PRO A 200 5.48 8.55 5.56
C PRO A 200 6.89 7.96 5.47
N VAL A 201 7.33 7.72 4.23
CA VAL A 201 8.68 7.18 3.94
C VAL A 201 9.32 7.81 2.69
N ARG A 202 8.51 8.42 1.81
CA ARG A 202 8.97 8.90 0.51
C ARG A 202 9.80 10.17 0.56
N THR A 203 9.53 11.04 1.55
CA THR A 203 10.30 12.28 1.74
C THR A 203 11.24 12.13 2.92
N PRO A 204 12.42 12.78 2.91
CA PRO A 204 13.34 12.74 4.04
C PRO A 204 12.65 13.10 5.36
N LEU A 205 11.95 14.25 5.39
CA LEU A 205 11.24 14.73 6.58
C LEU A 205 10.14 13.77 7.06
N GLY A 206 9.42 13.13 6.12
CA GLY A 206 8.41 12.14 6.45
C GLY A 206 9.03 10.86 7.03
N ARG A 207 10.16 10.42 6.47
CA ARG A 207 10.90 9.24 6.93
C ARG A 207 11.38 9.40 8.38
N GLU A 208 11.78 10.61 8.78
CA GLU A 208 12.24 10.91 10.15
C GLU A 208 11.23 10.50 11.23
N ILE A 209 9.92 10.54 10.95
CA ILE A 209 8.88 10.10 11.90
C ILE A 209 9.10 8.64 12.33
N ARG A 210 9.62 7.79 11.44
CA ARG A 210 9.93 6.39 11.74
C ARG A 210 11.02 6.22 12.81
N LYS A 211 11.81 7.26 13.12
CA LYS A 211 12.80 7.23 14.22
C LYS A 211 12.15 7.15 15.60
N ALA A 212 10.92 7.64 15.74
CA ALA A 212 10.18 7.55 16.99
C ALA A 212 9.65 6.14 17.28
N PHE A 213 9.56 5.28 16.27
CA PHE A 213 9.15 3.89 16.43
C PHE A 213 10.40 3.06 16.73
N VAL A 214 10.52 2.58 17.96
CA VAL A 214 11.77 1.99 18.48
C VAL A 214 11.55 0.54 18.93
N ALA A 215 12.64 -0.22 19.04
CA ALA A 215 12.60 -1.54 19.68
C ALA A 215 12.21 -1.42 21.16
N SER A 216 11.65 -2.48 21.73
CA SER A 216 11.49 -2.57 23.19
C SER A 216 12.84 -2.62 23.91
N GLU A 217 12.83 -2.38 25.21
CA GLU A 217 14.04 -2.48 26.04
C GLU A 217 14.66 -3.89 25.93
N GLY A 218 15.97 -3.95 25.65
CA GLY A 218 16.69 -5.21 25.44
C GLY A 218 16.43 -5.89 24.07
N CYS A 219 15.66 -5.25 23.20
CA CYS A 219 15.31 -5.76 21.88
C CYS A 219 15.96 -4.95 20.74
N VAL A 220 15.81 -5.48 19.53
CA VAL A 220 16.12 -4.88 18.24
C VAL A 220 14.93 -5.09 17.31
N LEU A 221 14.65 -4.14 16.42
CA LEU A 221 13.65 -4.33 15.38
C LEU A 221 14.26 -5.10 14.22
N ILE A 222 13.52 -6.06 13.67
CA ILE A 222 13.84 -6.72 12.40
C ILE A 222 12.76 -6.34 11.42
N GLY A 223 13.12 -5.60 10.37
CA GLY A 223 12.26 -5.30 9.23
C GLY A 223 12.56 -6.24 8.08
N ALA A 224 11.51 -6.76 7.45
CA ALA A 224 11.62 -7.64 6.29
C ALA A 224 10.63 -7.22 5.22
N ASP A 225 11.09 -6.94 4.00
CA ASP A 225 10.29 -6.39 2.91
C ASP A 225 10.46 -7.23 1.65
N TYR A 226 9.35 -7.55 0.96
CA TYR A 226 9.48 -8.28 -0.30
C TYR A 226 10.05 -7.40 -1.41
N SER A 227 11.06 -7.91 -2.10
CA SER A 227 11.61 -7.24 -3.28
C SER A 227 10.70 -7.45 -4.49
N GLN A 228 9.88 -6.43 -4.80
CA GLN A 228 9.08 -6.35 -6.03
C GLN A 228 8.07 -7.51 -6.21
N ILE A 229 7.43 -7.93 -5.11
CA ILE A 229 6.50 -9.09 -5.09
C ILE A 229 5.43 -9.03 -6.18
N GLU A 230 4.84 -7.86 -6.44
CA GLU A 230 3.78 -7.72 -7.44
C GLU A 230 4.27 -8.03 -8.87
N LEU A 231 5.51 -7.64 -9.21
CA LEU A 231 6.09 -7.96 -10.52
C LEU A 231 6.52 -9.42 -10.64
N ARG A 232 6.98 -10.03 -9.54
CA ARG A 232 7.28 -11.47 -9.49
C ARG A 232 6.02 -12.31 -9.69
N ILE A 233 4.91 -11.90 -9.07
CA ILE A 233 3.59 -12.52 -9.28
C ILE A 233 3.13 -12.31 -10.72
N LEU A 234 3.31 -11.11 -11.29
CA LEU A 234 2.99 -10.86 -12.70
C LEU A 234 3.79 -11.80 -13.63
N ALA A 235 5.09 -11.97 -13.40
CA ALA A 235 5.94 -12.89 -14.15
C ALA A 235 5.44 -14.34 -14.03
N HIS A 236 5.09 -14.77 -12.82
CA HIS A 236 4.55 -16.10 -12.57
C HIS A 236 3.21 -16.35 -13.28
N LEU A 237 2.25 -15.43 -13.13
CA LEU A 237 0.88 -15.55 -13.64
C LEU A 237 0.80 -15.41 -15.16
N SER A 238 1.56 -14.48 -15.74
CA SER A 238 1.63 -14.31 -17.20
C SER A 238 2.42 -15.43 -17.87
N GLY A 239 3.38 -16.05 -17.16
CA GLY A 239 4.30 -17.02 -17.74
C GLY A 239 5.20 -16.40 -18.81
N ASP A 240 5.40 -15.07 -18.79
CA ASP A 240 6.22 -14.36 -19.76
C ASP A 240 7.70 -14.71 -19.59
N GLU A 241 8.29 -15.35 -20.60
CA GLU A 241 9.67 -15.86 -20.54
C GLU A 241 10.70 -14.74 -20.41
N GLY A 242 10.46 -13.58 -21.05
CA GLY A 242 11.36 -12.43 -20.97
C GLY A 242 11.38 -11.86 -19.56
N LEU A 243 10.20 -11.68 -18.94
CA LEU A 243 10.09 -11.17 -17.58
C LEU A 243 10.59 -12.17 -16.53
N ILE A 244 10.33 -13.47 -16.72
CA ILE A 244 10.86 -14.53 -15.85
C ILE A 244 12.39 -14.55 -15.92
N ALA A 245 12.97 -14.51 -17.13
CA ALA A 245 14.42 -14.47 -17.31
C ALA A 245 15.06 -13.22 -16.69
N ALA A 246 14.36 -12.09 -16.69
CA ALA A 246 14.81 -10.86 -16.01
C ALA A 246 14.94 -11.03 -14.50
N PHE A 247 14.02 -11.75 -13.86
CA PHE A 247 14.13 -12.02 -12.42
C PHE A 247 15.16 -13.10 -12.10
N LEU A 248 15.30 -14.13 -12.95
CA LEU A 248 16.24 -15.23 -12.71
C LEU A 248 17.71 -14.83 -12.93
N SER A 249 17.98 -13.79 -13.73
CA SER A 249 19.36 -13.30 -13.92
C SER A 249 19.90 -12.50 -12.72
N GLY A 250 19.05 -12.13 -11.75
CA GLY A 250 19.44 -11.29 -10.61
C GLY A 250 19.72 -9.83 -10.97
N GLU A 251 19.49 -9.44 -12.23
CA GLU A 251 19.66 -8.06 -12.69
C GLU A 251 18.51 -7.17 -12.20
N ASP A 252 18.76 -5.85 -12.18
CA ASP A 252 17.72 -4.88 -11.88
C ASP A 252 16.66 -4.88 -12.99
N VAL A 253 15.47 -5.44 -12.69
CA VAL A 253 14.37 -5.55 -13.65
C VAL A 253 13.99 -4.21 -14.26
N HIS A 254 14.06 -3.10 -13.52
CA HIS A 254 13.73 -1.77 -14.06
C HIS A 254 14.79 -1.28 -15.03
N ARG A 255 16.07 -1.53 -14.71
CA ARG A 255 17.18 -1.17 -15.62
C ARG A 255 17.13 -2.01 -16.89
N ARG A 256 16.86 -3.30 -16.77
CA ARG A 256 16.69 -4.19 -17.91
C ARG A 256 15.49 -3.79 -18.76
N THR A 257 14.32 -3.57 -18.15
CA THR A 257 13.16 -3.06 -18.88
C THR A 257 13.46 -1.73 -19.56
N ALA A 258 14.20 -0.82 -18.91
CA ALA A 258 14.61 0.43 -19.54
C ALA A 258 15.51 0.20 -20.75
N ALA A 259 16.57 -0.61 -20.63
CA ALA A 259 17.44 -0.95 -21.75
C ALA A 259 16.65 -1.49 -22.95
N GLU A 260 15.74 -2.42 -22.68
CA GLU A 260 14.90 -3.07 -23.69
C GLU A 260 13.88 -2.11 -24.32
N VAL A 261 13.16 -1.32 -23.52
CA VAL A 261 12.12 -0.37 -23.99
C VAL A 261 12.74 0.81 -24.75
N PHE A 262 13.89 1.32 -24.29
CA PHE A 262 14.56 2.46 -24.90
C PHE A 262 15.54 2.06 -26.02
N GLY A 263 15.79 0.76 -26.21
CA GLY A 263 16.70 0.27 -27.25
C GLY A 263 18.15 0.65 -27.03
N VAL A 264 18.59 0.75 -25.76
CA VAL A 264 19.96 1.12 -25.38
C VAL A 264 20.63 0.00 -24.58
N PRO A 265 21.96 -0.15 -24.63
CA PRO A 265 22.68 -1.05 -23.72
C PRO A 265 22.40 -0.72 -22.24
N GLN A 266 22.44 -1.71 -21.35
CA GLN A 266 22.11 -1.50 -19.92
C GLN A 266 23.03 -0.46 -19.26
N GLU A 267 24.28 -0.38 -19.71
CA GLU A 267 25.29 0.58 -19.25
C GLU A 267 24.93 2.02 -19.62
N GLN A 268 24.14 2.20 -20.68
CA GLN A 268 23.66 3.51 -21.14
C GLN A 268 22.31 3.91 -20.54
N VAL A 269 21.70 3.04 -19.73
CA VAL A 269 20.46 3.36 -19.02
C VAL A 269 20.73 4.42 -17.97
N THR A 270 20.18 5.62 -18.19
CA THR A 270 20.25 6.73 -17.25
C THR A 270 19.30 6.52 -16.05
N PRO A 271 19.53 7.22 -14.92
CA PRO A 271 18.60 7.20 -13.78
C PRO A 271 17.16 7.57 -14.16
N GLU A 272 16.97 8.50 -15.10
CA GLU A 272 15.66 8.93 -15.59
C GLU A 272 14.97 7.82 -16.39
N MET A 273 15.70 7.13 -17.27
CA MET A 273 15.18 5.99 -18.03
C MET A 273 14.76 4.85 -17.09
N ARG A 274 15.59 4.54 -16.09
CA ARG A 274 15.27 3.55 -15.06
C ARG A 274 14.03 3.95 -14.26
N SER A 275 13.92 5.23 -13.88
CA SER A 275 12.74 5.75 -13.16
C SER A 275 11.47 5.67 -14.01
N ALA A 276 11.57 5.98 -15.31
CA ALA A 276 10.46 5.83 -16.25
C ALA A 276 10.01 4.38 -16.40
N ALA A 277 10.96 3.44 -16.60
CA ALA A 277 10.65 2.02 -16.68
C ALA A 277 10.07 1.48 -15.37
N LYS A 278 10.55 1.96 -14.22
CA LYS A 278 9.94 1.66 -12.92
C LYS A 278 8.48 2.11 -12.88
N ALA A 279 8.17 3.34 -13.28
CA ALA A 279 6.80 3.84 -13.32
C ALA A 279 5.91 3.04 -14.29
N VAL A 280 6.45 2.59 -15.42
CA VAL A 280 5.75 1.70 -16.37
C VAL A 280 5.47 0.35 -15.71
N ASN A 281 6.48 -0.32 -15.13
CA ASN A 281 6.31 -1.64 -14.49
C ASN A 281 5.22 -1.61 -13.42
N PHE A 282 5.28 -0.63 -12.51
CA PHE A 282 4.22 -0.45 -11.50
C PHE A 282 2.89 -0.09 -12.17
N GLY A 283 2.89 0.82 -13.13
CA GLY A 283 1.69 1.23 -13.85
C GLY A 283 0.94 0.07 -14.51
N ILE A 284 1.65 -0.82 -15.18
CA ILE A 284 1.07 -2.00 -15.86
C ILE A 284 0.38 -2.92 -14.86
N VAL A 285 0.99 -3.17 -13.70
CA VAL A 285 0.37 -3.96 -12.61
C VAL A 285 -0.98 -3.37 -12.16
N TYR A 286 -1.14 -2.05 -12.22
CA TYR A 286 -2.38 -1.35 -11.85
C TYR A 286 -3.31 -1.04 -13.05
N GLY A 287 -2.97 -1.49 -14.25
CA GLY A 287 -3.72 -1.18 -15.47
C GLY A 287 -3.72 0.32 -15.79
N ILE A 288 -2.60 1.01 -15.59
CA ILE A 288 -2.47 2.45 -15.84
C ILE A 288 -2.82 2.78 -17.30
N SER A 289 -3.48 3.91 -17.52
CA SER A 289 -3.69 4.45 -18.86
C SER A 289 -2.53 5.32 -19.30
N ASP A 290 -2.41 5.55 -20.61
CA ASP A 290 -1.45 6.50 -21.20
C ASP A 290 -1.50 7.86 -20.51
N PHE A 291 -2.70 8.35 -20.22
CA PHE A 291 -2.91 9.61 -19.50
C PHE A 291 -2.36 9.56 -18.06
N GLY A 292 -2.64 8.48 -17.33
CA GLY A 292 -2.13 8.32 -15.96
C GLY A 292 -0.61 8.22 -15.91
N LEU A 293 -0.01 7.49 -16.85
CA LEU A 293 1.44 7.38 -16.94
C LEU A 293 2.09 8.71 -17.35
N ALA A 294 1.46 9.44 -18.28
CA ALA A 294 1.91 10.77 -18.70
C ALA A 294 1.96 11.76 -17.54
N GLN A 295 0.94 11.75 -16.67
CA GLN A 295 0.91 12.56 -15.46
C GLN A 295 2.03 12.15 -14.49
N ASN A 296 2.19 10.85 -14.21
CA ASN A 296 3.20 10.35 -13.28
C ASN A 296 4.64 10.71 -13.71
N LEU A 297 4.90 10.72 -15.02
CA LEU A 297 6.23 11.00 -15.58
C LEU A 297 6.41 12.45 -16.04
N ASN A 298 5.35 13.26 -15.98
CA ASN A 298 5.32 14.61 -16.54
C ASN A 298 5.82 14.65 -18.01
N ILE A 299 5.30 13.75 -18.85
CA ILE A 299 5.62 13.63 -20.28
C ILE A 299 4.35 13.75 -21.15
N PRO A 300 4.47 14.04 -22.46
CA PRO A 300 3.32 14.03 -23.36
C PRO A 300 2.61 12.67 -23.38
N VAL A 301 1.27 12.67 -23.44
CA VAL A 301 0.42 11.45 -23.48
C VAL A 301 0.85 10.48 -24.58
N LYS A 302 1.19 11.00 -25.76
CA LYS A 302 1.69 10.20 -26.88
C LYS A 302 2.93 9.38 -26.51
N ARG A 303 3.88 10.00 -25.80
CA ARG A 303 5.14 9.36 -25.36
C ARG A 303 4.88 8.31 -24.27
N ALA A 304 3.93 8.55 -23.38
CA ALA A 304 3.51 7.57 -22.39
C ALA A 304 2.87 6.33 -23.04
N GLY A 305 1.99 6.53 -24.04
CA GLY A 305 1.41 5.43 -24.81
C GLY A 305 2.47 4.62 -25.58
N GLU A 306 3.49 5.30 -26.13
CA GLU A 306 4.65 4.62 -26.75
C GLU A 306 5.40 3.71 -25.75
N TYR A 307 5.62 4.16 -24.51
CA TYR A 307 6.26 3.34 -23.47
C TYR A 307 5.45 2.11 -23.09
N ILE A 308 4.13 2.26 -22.90
CA ILE A 308 3.24 1.13 -22.61
C ILE A 308 3.24 0.13 -23.77
N ARG A 309 3.16 0.62 -25.01
CA ARG A 309 3.18 -0.23 -26.20
C ARG A 309 4.48 -1.04 -26.29
N LEU A 310 5.64 -0.37 -26.19
CA LEU A 310 6.95 -1.03 -26.26
C LEU A 310 7.12 -2.09 -25.17
N TYR A 311 6.65 -1.79 -23.95
CA TYR A 311 6.64 -2.77 -22.86
C TYR A 311 5.81 -4.02 -23.20
N LEU A 312 4.58 -3.84 -23.71
CA LEU A 312 3.69 -4.95 -24.04
C LEU A 312 4.10 -5.72 -25.30
N GLU A 313 4.79 -5.09 -26.24
CA GLU A 313 5.45 -5.74 -27.38
C GLU A 313 6.61 -6.63 -26.90
N ARG A 314 7.36 -6.17 -25.89
CA ARG A 314 8.48 -6.92 -25.30
C ARG A 314 8.02 -8.09 -24.43
N TYR A 315 6.94 -7.91 -23.68
CA TYR A 315 6.35 -8.93 -22.80
C TYR A 315 4.95 -9.33 -23.29
N PRO A 316 4.84 -10.04 -24.43
CA PRO A 316 3.57 -10.31 -25.08
C PRO A 316 2.64 -11.19 -24.23
N ARG A 317 3.18 -12.06 -23.37
CA ARG A 317 2.34 -12.87 -22.49
C ARG A 317 1.77 -12.06 -21.33
N VAL A 318 2.42 -10.96 -20.92
CA VAL A 318 1.83 -10.01 -19.97
C VAL A 318 0.57 -9.37 -20.56
N LYS A 319 0.63 -8.94 -21.83
CA LYS A 319 -0.54 -8.40 -22.54
C LYS A 319 -1.68 -9.42 -22.60
N ALA A 320 -1.37 -10.63 -23.07
CA ALA A 320 -2.36 -11.70 -23.19
C ALA A 320 -2.99 -12.05 -21.83
N PHE A 321 -2.19 -12.07 -20.76
CA PHE A 321 -2.68 -12.27 -19.40
C PHE A 321 -3.65 -11.17 -18.96
N MET A 322 -3.34 -9.90 -19.19
CA MET A 322 -4.22 -8.79 -18.83
C MET A 322 -5.56 -8.85 -19.57
N GLU A 323 -5.53 -9.14 -20.87
CA GLU A 323 -6.73 -9.33 -21.70
C GLU A 323 -7.57 -10.50 -21.17
N GLN A 324 -6.92 -11.63 -20.89
CA GLN A 324 -7.57 -12.82 -20.34
C GLN A 324 -8.21 -12.57 -18.97
N CYS A 325 -7.56 -11.79 -18.10
CA CYS A 325 -8.14 -11.41 -16.80
C CYS A 325 -9.47 -10.66 -16.97
N VAL A 326 -9.55 -9.75 -17.93
CA VAL A 326 -10.78 -9.01 -18.22
C VAL A 326 -11.85 -9.95 -18.78
N GLU A 327 -11.50 -10.80 -19.73
CA GLU A 327 -12.44 -11.78 -20.32
C GLU A 327 -13.01 -12.73 -19.26
N GLN A 328 -12.15 -13.31 -18.42
CA GLN A 328 -12.58 -14.16 -17.31
C GLN A 328 -13.45 -13.39 -16.31
N GLY A 329 -13.09 -12.13 -16.01
CA GLY A 329 -13.89 -11.25 -15.16
C GLY A 329 -15.29 -11.00 -15.72
N ARG A 330 -15.43 -10.82 -17.04
CA ARG A 330 -16.74 -10.67 -17.71
C ARG A 330 -17.55 -11.97 -17.69
N ALA A 331 -16.90 -13.10 -17.98
CA ALA A 331 -17.55 -14.41 -18.03
C ALA A 331 -18.03 -14.88 -16.65
N ARG A 332 -17.20 -14.73 -15.60
CA ARG A 332 -17.49 -15.21 -14.24
C ARG A 332 -18.20 -14.18 -13.38
N GLY A 333 -18.02 -12.89 -13.66
CA GLY A 333 -18.49 -11.78 -12.85
C GLY A 333 -17.60 -11.43 -11.65
N TYR A 334 -16.41 -12.02 -11.55
CA TYR A 334 -15.43 -11.77 -10.48
C TYR A 334 -13.99 -12.05 -10.93
N ALA A 335 -13.01 -11.40 -10.30
CA ALA A 335 -11.58 -11.74 -10.40
C ALA A 335 -11.15 -12.70 -9.28
N VAL A 336 -10.06 -13.44 -9.50
CA VAL A 336 -9.56 -14.50 -8.59
C VAL A 336 -8.06 -14.36 -8.38
N THR A 337 -7.56 -14.58 -7.16
CA THR A 337 -6.12 -14.65 -6.83
C THR A 337 -5.57 -16.07 -7.01
N MET A 338 -4.25 -16.24 -6.89
CA MET A 338 -3.57 -17.54 -6.89
C MET A 338 -4.11 -18.50 -5.83
N PHE A 339 -4.60 -17.96 -4.71
CA PHE A 339 -5.10 -18.73 -3.57
C PHE A 339 -6.63 -18.81 -3.55
N GLY A 340 -7.29 -18.43 -4.65
CA GLY A 340 -8.73 -18.57 -4.84
C GLY A 340 -9.58 -17.42 -4.31
N ARG A 341 -8.99 -16.38 -3.69
CA ARG A 341 -9.74 -15.21 -3.20
C ARG A 341 -10.50 -14.56 -4.34
N ARG A 342 -11.80 -14.28 -4.14
CA ARG A 342 -12.68 -13.70 -5.17
C ARG A 342 -13.03 -12.24 -4.87
N ARG A 343 -12.97 -11.40 -5.91
CA ARG A 343 -13.52 -10.03 -5.90
C ARG A 343 -14.60 -9.88 -6.96
N PRO A 344 -15.88 -9.64 -6.60
CA PRO A 344 -16.94 -9.35 -7.56
C PRO A 344 -16.66 -8.10 -8.41
N LEU A 345 -17.02 -8.16 -9.69
CA LEU A 345 -16.78 -7.10 -10.69
C LEU A 345 -18.09 -6.61 -11.35
N PRO A 346 -19.05 -6.06 -10.59
CA PRO A 346 -20.26 -5.50 -11.17
C PRO A 346 -19.97 -4.37 -12.17
N GLU A 347 -18.83 -3.69 -12.03
CA GLU A 347 -18.41 -2.57 -12.86
C GLU A 347 -18.26 -2.97 -14.34
N LEU A 348 -17.87 -4.22 -14.62
CA LEU A 348 -17.71 -4.74 -15.98
C LEU A 348 -19.03 -4.81 -16.76
N ARG A 349 -20.18 -4.83 -16.07
CA ARG A 349 -21.52 -4.83 -16.68
C ARG A 349 -22.09 -3.42 -16.88
N SER A 350 -21.39 -2.38 -16.44
CA SER A 350 -21.88 -1.01 -16.51
C SER A 350 -21.89 -0.50 -17.95
N GLY A 351 -22.99 0.15 -18.35
CA GLY A 351 -23.07 0.90 -19.61
C GLY A 351 -22.14 2.12 -19.64
N ASN A 352 -21.81 2.69 -18.47
CA ASN A 352 -20.92 3.84 -18.35
C ASN A 352 -19.45 3.43 -18.62
N TYR A 353 -18.82 4.08 -19.61
CA TYR A 353 -17.45 3.78 -20.03
C TYR A 353 -16.43 3.89 -18.90
N ASN A 354 -16.46 4.97 -18.11
CA ASN A 354 -15.49 5.18 -17.02
C ASN A 354 -15.60 4.11 -15.93
N THR A 355 -16.84 3.71 -15.60
CA THR A 355 -17.09 2.64 -14.63
C THR A 355 -16.59 1.31 -15.16
N ARG A 356 -16.87 0.98 -16.42
CA ARG A 356 -16.41 -0.26 -17.05
C ARG A 356 -14.89 -0.32 -17.16
N ALA A 357 -14.25 0.77 -17.59
CA ALA A 357 -12.79 0.88 -17.65
C ALA A 357 -12.14 0.73 -16.26
N PHE A 358 -12.78 1.21 -15.20
CA PHE A 358 -12.33 0.94 -13.83
C PHE A 358 -12.45 -0.56 -13.49
N GLY A 359 -13.57 -1.20 -13.83
CA GLY A 359 -13.74 -2.65 -13.68
C GLY A 359 -12.69 -3.48 -14.41
N GLU A 360 -12.27 -3.04 -15.60
CA GLU A 360 -11.21 -3.68 -16.39
C GLU A 360 -9.85 -3.58 -15.68
N ARG A 361 -9.47 -2.39 -15.20
CA ARG A 361 -8.24 -2.21 -14.41
C ARG A 361 -8.24 -3.06 -13.15
N VAL A 362 -9.38 -3.12 -12.48
CA VAL A 362 -9.56 -3.98 -11.31
C VAL A 362 -9.36 -5.46 -11.67
N ALA A 363 -9.93 -5.91 -12.80
CA ALA A 363 -9.81 -7.30 -13.23
C ALA A 363 -8.35 -7.69 -13.50
N MET A 364 -7.55 -6.78 -14.07
CA MET A 364 -6.12 -6.97 -14.32
C MET A 364 -5.30 -6.95 -13.01
N ASN A 365 -5.61 -6.02 -12.10
CA ASN A 365 -4.81 -5.80 -10.89
C ASN A 365 -5.09 -6.81 -9.79
N MET A 366 -6.36 -7.21 -9.62
CA MET A 366 -6.78 -8.06 -8.49
C MET A 366 -6.02 -9.39 -8.40
N PRO A 367 -5.80 -10.16 -9.49
CA PRO A 367 -5.02 -11.38 -9.44
C PRO A 367 -3.57 -11.17 -8.96
N ILE A 368 -3.01 -9.98 -9.18
CA ILE A 368 -1.63 -9.65 -8.80
C ILE A 368 -1.59 -9.15 -7.35
N GLN A 369 -2.26 -8.03 -7.08
CA GLN A 369 -2.25 -7.38 -5.78
C GLN A 369 -2.87 -8.25 -4.68
N GLY A 370 -3.96 -8.96 -5.01
CA GLY A 370 -4.61 -9.85 -4.06
C GLY A 370 -3.77 -11.09 -3.75
N SER A 371 -3.04 -11.62 -4.74
CA SER A 371 -2.10 -12.72 -4.47
C SER A 371 -0.91 -12.27 -3.62
N ALA A 372 -0.42 -11.03 -3.80
CA ALA A 372 0.60 -10.47 -2.91
C ALA A 372 0.07 -10.36 -1.47
N ALA A 373 -1.18 -9.94 -1.30
CA ALA A 373 -1.84 -9.92 0.00
C ALA A 373 -2.02 -11.32 0.60
N ASP A 374 -2.33 -12.34 -0.21
CA ASP A 374 -2.42 -13.72 0.26
C ASP A 374 -1.05 -14.26 0.71
N ILE A 375 0.01 -13.98 -0.06
CA ILE A 375 1.39 -14.40 0.23
C ILE A 375 1.90 -13.80 1.54
N ILE A 376 1.77 -12.48 1.73
CA ILE A 376 2.25 -11.84 2.97
C ILE A 376 1.47 -12.35 4.19
N LYS A 377 0.18 -12.62 4.06
CA LYS A 377 -0.65 -13.20 5.14
C LYS A 377 -0.20 -14.61 5.51
N LEU A 378 0.07 -15.46 4.52
CA LEU A 378 0.64 -16.78 4.77
C LEU A 378 2.02 -16.67 5.44
N ALA A 379 2.85 -15.73 5.02
CA ALA A 379 4.17 -15.52 5.62
C ALA A 379 4.06 -15.10 7.09
N MET A 380 3.09 -14.23 7.43
CA MET A 380 2.79 -13.87 8.82
C MET A 380 2.40 -15.09 9.66
N VAL A 381 1.50 -15.93 9.14
CA VAL A 381 1.05 -17.16 9.83
C VAL A 381 2.21 -18.13 10.01
N HIS A 382 3.04 -18.34 8.99
CA HIS A 382 4.19 -19.24 9.05
C HIS A 382 5.26 -18.73 10.01
N ALA A 383 5.56 -17.42 9.99
CA ALA A 383 6.52 -16.80 10.90
C ALA A 383 6.07 -16.96 12.35
N GLU A 384 4.81 -16.64 12.68
CA GLU A 384 4.28 -16.80 14.03
C GLU A 384 4.36 -18.26 14.50
N GLN A 385 3.97 -19.22 13.65
CA GLN A 385 4.07 -20.64 13.97
C GLN A 385 5.52 -21.09 14.17
N ALA A 386 6.46 -20.58 13.37
CA ALA A 386 7.87 -20.90 13.49
C ALA A 386 8.47 -20.34 14.80
N LEU A 387 8.16 -19.09 15.15
CA LEU A 387 8.56 -18.48 16.42
C LEU A 387 8.08 -19.31 17.61
N LEU A 388 6.80 -19.72 17.61
CA LEU A 388 6.22 -20.55 18.67
C LEU A 388 6.86 -21.94 18.75
N ARG A 389 7.09 -22.60 17.61
CA ARG A 389 7.72 -23.93 17.56
C ARG A 389 9.16 -23.92 18.09
N GLU A 390 9.90 -22.86 17.81
CA GLU A 390 11.29 -22.71 18.25
C GLU A 390 11.42 -22.12 19.66
N GLY A 391 10.30 -21.72 20.29
CA GLY A 391 10.30 -21.10 21.61
C GLY A 391 10.96 -19.72 21.63
N LEU A 392 11.00 -19.02 20.49
CA LEU A 392 11.53 -17.68 20.36
C LEU A 392 10.56 -16.66 20.96
N ARG A 393 11.09 -15.63 21.59
CA ARG A 393 10.31 -14.58 22.26
C ARG A 393 10.06 -13.37 21.36
N ALA A 394 10.69 -13.29 20.19
CA ALA A 394 10.40 -12.28 19.19
C ALA A 394 8.90 -12.21 18.86
N LYS A 395 8.43 -11.00 18.53
CA LYS A 395 7.03 -10.71 18.25
C LYS A 395 6.89 -10.02 16.92
N LEU A 396 6.01 -10.52 16.05
CA LEU A 396 5.52 -9.73 14.92
C LEU A 396 4.66 -8.59 15.49
N ILE A 397 4.96 -7.35 15.12
CA ILE A 397 4.29 -6.16 15.70
C ILE A 397 3.60 -5.28 14.65
N LEU A 398 4.03 -5.33 13.39
CA LEU A 398 3.44 -4.51 12.34
C LEU A 398 3.54 -5.20 10.97
N GLN A 399 2.50 -5.03 10.16
CA GLN A 399 2.53 -5.32 8.73
C GLN A 399 2.16 -4.05 7.96
N VAL A 400 3.01 -3.65 7.01
CA VAL A 400 2.80 -2.50 6.12
C VAL A 400 3.04 -2.91 4.68
N HIS A 401 1.96 -3.09 3.93
CA HIS A 401 2.03 -3.52 2.53
C HIS A 401 2.73 -4.88 2.36
N ASP A 402 3.99 -4.88 1.92
CA ASP A 402 4.86 -6.04 1.70
C ASP A 402 5.93 -6.18 2.79
N GLU A 403 5.90 -5.32 3.81
CA GLU A 403 6.86 -5.26 4.92
C GLU A 403 6.27 -5.85 6.21
N LEU A 404 7.06 -6.66 6.91
CA LEU A 404 6.82 -7.15 8.27
C LEU A 404 7.87 -6.56 9.23
N ILE A 405 7.43 -6.16 10.43
CA ILE A 405 8.31 -5.67 11.50
C ILE A 405 8.17 -6.56 12.72
N PHE A 406 9.29 -7.04 13.23
CA PHE A 406 9.40 -7.83 14.45
C PHE A 406 10.13 -7.06 15.54
N ASP A 407 9.66 -7.15 16.77
CA ASP A 407 10.40 -6.72 17.97
C ASP A 407 11.05 -7.95 18.59
N THR A 408 12.38 -7.96 18.63
CA THR A 408 13.16 -9.19 18.82
C THR A 408 14.19 -9.01 19.92
N PRO A 409 14.22 -9.87 20.95
CA PRO A 409 15.31 -9.83 21.94
C PRO A 409 16.66 -9.89 21.25
N LEU A 410 17.62 -9.07 21.68
CA LEU A 410 18.90 -8.96 21.00
C LEU A 410 19.64 -10.30 20.86
N ALA A 411 19.48 -11.19 21.84
CA ALA A 411 20.06 -12.54 21.83
C ALA A 411 19.48 -13.47 20.74
N GLU A 412 18.29 -13.16 20.22
CA GLU A 412 17.57 -13.98 19.24
C GLU A 412 17.69 -13.41 17.80
N GLN A 413 18.32 -12.24 17.63
CA GLN A 413 18.35 -11.49 16.36
C GLN A 413 18.73 -12.36 15.16
N ALA A 414 19.92 -12.97 15.18
CA ALA A 414 20.43 -13.73 14.04
C ALA A 414 19.53 -14.92 13.67
N ARG A 415 18.90 -15.56 14.67
CA ARG A 415 17.98 -16.68 14.41
C ARG A 415 16.67 -16.19 13.79
N VAL A 416 16.12 -15.09 14.30
CA VAL A 416 14.87 -14.52 13.80
C VAL A 416 15.06 -13.95 12.39
N GLU A 417 16.19 -13.29 12.08
CA GLU A 417 16.50 -12.85 10.71
C GLU A 417 16.46 -14.02 9.71
N ALA A 418 17.12 -15.14 10.05
CA ALA A 418 17.13 -16.33 9.21
C ALA A 418 15.74 -16.97 9.07
N LEU A 419 14.99 -17.06 10.17
CA LEU A 419 13.63 -17.61 10.19
C LEU A 419 12.67 -16.77 9.35
N VAL A 420 12.72 -15.44 9.47
CA VAL A 420 11.85 -14.53 8.70
C VAL A 420 12.18 -14.61 7.22
N HIS A 421 13.47 -14.65 6.86
CA HIS A 421 13.91 -14.86 5.49
C HIS A 421 13.35 -16.16 4.90
N GLU A 422 13.51 -17.29 5.61
CA GLU A 422 12.98 -18.60 5.20
C GLU A 422 11.45 -18.57 5.03
N CYS A 423 10.74 -18.05 6.04
CA CYS A 423 9.28 -18.00 6.04
C CYS A 423 8.74 -17.14 4.89
N MET A 424 9.36 -16.00 4.61
CA MET A 424 8.88 -15.10 3.56
C MET A 424 9.20 -15.64 2.16
N GLU A 425 10.40 -16.18 1.91
CA GLU A 425 10.79 -16.62 0.57
C GLU A 425 10.16 -17.96 0.16
N GLN A 426 9.90 -18.85 1.12
CA GLN A 426 9.43 -20.22 0.84
C GLN A 426 7.91 -20.39 0.94
N VAL A 427 7.18 -19.35 1.34
CA VAL A 427 5.71 -19.42 1.55
C VAL A 427 4.93 -19.82 0.30
N ALA A 428 5.46 -19.53 -0.89
CA ALA A 428 4.82 -19.87 -2.16
C ALA A 428 5.86 -20.24 -3.21
N GLN A 429 5.56 -21.30 -3.97
CA GLN A 429 6.38 -21.71 -5.12
C GLN A 429 5.91 -20.97 -6.37
N LEU A 430 6.73 -20.03 -6.84
CA LEU A 430 6.51 -19.26 -8.05
C LEU A 430 7.49 -19.70 -9.16
N ARG A 431 7.29 -19.19 -10.38
CA ARG A 431 8.23 -19.44 -11.52
C ARG A 431 9.53 -18.64 -11.37
N VAL A 432 9.52 -17.64 -10.49
CA VAL A 432 10.66 -16.81 -10.09
C VAL A 432 10.72 -16.81 -8.56
N PRO A 433 11.89 -16.82 -7.92
CA PRO A 433 11.97 -16.86 -6.47
C PRO A 433 11.31 -15.62 -5.85
N LEU A 434 10.66 -15.76 -4.70
CA LEU A 434 10.38 -14.63 -3.83
C LEU A 434 11.68 -14.24 -3.14
N LEU A 435 11.96 -12.94 -3.04
CA LEU A 435 13.12 -12.43 -2.31
C LEU A 435 12.67 -11.49 -1.20
N ALA A 436 13.22 -11.64 -0.01
CA ALA A 436 12.95 -10.78 1.14
C ALA A 436 14.22 -10.07 1.61
N GLU A 437 14.18 -8.74 1.66
CA GLU A 437 15.28 -7.96 2.23
C GLU A 437 15.06 -7.81 3.74
N VAL A 438 15.92 -8.45 4.54
CA VAL A 438 15.84 -8.44 6.01
C VAL A 438 16.93 -7.54 6.59
N ARG A 439 16.57 -6.62 7.48
CA ARG A 439 17.49 -5.70 8.16
C ARG A 439 17.10 -5.49 9.61
N ALA A 440 18.08 -5.48 10.50
CA ALA A 440 17.91 -5.10 11.89
C ALA A 440 18.19 -3.61 12.13
N GLY A 441 17.48 -3.02 13.08
CA GLY A 441 17.59 -1.60 13.41
C GLY A 441 17.10 -1.30 14.83
N ARG A 442 17.56 -0.17 15.40
CA ARG A 442 17.07 0.29 16.72
C ARG A 442 15.73 1.01 16.61
N SER A 443 15.47 1.61 15.45
CA SER A 443 14.21 2.22 15.09
C SER A 443 13.72 1.72 13.74
N TRP A 444 12.44 1.92 13.44
CA TRP A 444 11.86 1.56 12.14
C TRP A 444 12.51 2.34 10.98
N TYR A 445 13.15 3.47 11.28
CA TYR A 445 13.96 4.20 10.31
C TYR A 445 15.19 3.39 9.85
N ASP A 446 15.81 2.65 10.78
CA ASP A 446 17.09 1.95 10.62
C ASP A 446 16.93 0.58 9.96
N THR A 447 15.70 0.03 9.91
CA THR A 447 15.41 -1.25 9.24
C THR A 447 15.29 -1.14 7.72
N LYS A 448 15.71 -0.02 7.12
CA LYS A 448 15.60 0.29 5.69
C LYS A 448 16.92 0.80 5.12
#